data_AF-A0A6D2KD83-F1
#
_entry.id   AF-A0A6D2KD83-F1
#
_cell.length_a   1.000
_cell.length_b   1.000
_cell.length_c   1.000
_cell.angle_alpha   90.00
_cell.angle_beta   90.00
_cell.angle_gamma   90.00
#
_symmetry.space_group_name_H-M   'P 1'
#
loop_
_entity.id
_entity.type
_entity.pdbx_description
1 polymer ?
#
loop_
_entity_poly.entity_id
_entity_poly.type
_entity_poly.pdbx_seq_one_letter_code
_entity_poly.pdbx_strand_id
1 'polypeptide(L)'
;MEARVISCTTFGDDKVVKIAVSDHRTIAKYKAGENETTIVVSDDSCSNKDVEEIKKCCEKLGYVYEGRLDEEYTQTNTGPGLV
;
A
#
# COMPACT_ATOMS: atom_id res chain seq x y z
N MET A 1 14.42 0.89 7.58
CA MET A 1 13.62 1.21 6.41
C MET A 1 12.22 1.57 6.88
N GLU A 2 11.58 2.53 6.24
CA GLU A 2 10.23 3.03 6.57
C GLU A 2 9.34 2.90 5.35
N ALA A 3 8.02 2.82 5.58
CA ALA A 3 7.05 2.69 4.50
C ALA A 3 7.02 3.98 3.68
N ARG A 4 7.03 3.87 2.36
CA ARG A 4 6.95 5.02 1.47
C ARG A 4 5.52 5.20 1.01
N VAL A 5 4.91 6.35 1.28
CA VAL A 5 3.59 6.67 0.72
C VAL A 5 3.75 6.96 -0.78
N ILE A 6 3.04 6.20 -1.61
CA ILE A 6 3.07 6.31 -3.08
C ILE A 6 1.87 7.11 -3.59
N SER A 7 0.72 6.90 -2.96
CA SER A 7 -0.50 7.61 -3.30
C SER A 7 -1.33 7.84 -2.05
N CYS A 8 -2.03 8.96 -2.01
CA CYS A 8 -3.02 9.28 -1.00
C CYS A 8 -4.21 9.88 -1.73
N THR A 9 -5.34 9.18 -1.69
CA THR A 9 -6.60 9.63 -2.27
C THR A 9 -7.71 9.55 -1.24
N THR A 10 -8.82 10.20 -1.51
CA THR A 10 -10.01 10.21 -0.65
C THR A 10 -11.18 9.67 -1.45
N PHE A 11 -11.90 8.70 -0.89
CA PHE A 11 -13.11 8.15 -1.48
C PHE A 11 -14.27 8.38 -0.51
N GLY A 12 -15.09 9.40 -0.78
CA GLY A 12 -16.04 9.91 0.21
C GLY A 12 -15.30 10.50 1.41
N ASP A 13 -15.69 10.08 2.62
CA ASP A 13 -15.04 10.45 3.88
C ASP A 13 -13.83 9.55 4.23
N ASP A 14 -13.63 8.44 3.51
CA ASP A 14 -12.54 7.50 3.75
C ASP A 14 -11.25 7.92 3.03
N LYS A 15 -10.14 7.84 3.77
CA LYS A 15 -8.80 8.10 3.22
C LYS A 15 -8.20 6.80 2.73
N VAL A 16 -7.82 6.72 1.46
CA VAL A 16 -7.13 5.56 0.89
C VAL A 16 -5.66 5.91 0.69
N VAL A 17 -4.79 5.27 1.48
CA VAL A 17 -3.34 5.49 1.41
C VAL A 17 -2.67 4.25 0.86
N LYS A 18 -1.90 4.43 -0.21
CA LYS A 18 -1.07 3.38 -0.79
C LYS A 18 0.38 3.55 -0.34
N ILE A 19 0.96 2.51 0.23
CA ILE A 19 2.34 2.48 0.70
C ILE A 19 3.16 1.39 0.02
N ALA A 20 4.40 1.70 -0.32
CA ALA A 20 5.42 0.74 -0.71
C ALA A 20 6.25 0.33 0.50
N VAL A 21 6.53 -0.96 0.60
CA VAL A 21 7.39 -1.52 1.62
C VAL A 21 8.41 -2.47 1.00
N SER A 22 9.63 -2.43 1.53
CA SER A 22 10.73 -3.33 1.17
C SER A 22 10.71 -4.65 1.93
N ASP A 23 9.95 -4.72 3.03
CA ASP A 23 9.91 -5.86 3.93
C ASP A 23 8.71 -5.78 4.88
N HIS A 24 8.36 -6.91 5.48
CA HIS A 24 7.22 -7.05 6.40
C HIS A 24 7.37 -6.24 7.70
N ARG A 25 8.59 -5.98 8.18
CA ARG A 25 8.81 -5.23 9.43
C ARG A 25 8.44 -3.76 9.26
N THR A 26 8.54 -3.27 8.04
CA THR A 26 8.16 -1.92 7.67
C THR A 26 6.65 -1.70 7.79
N ILE A 27 5.83 -2.71 7.45
CA ILE A 27 4.36 -2.66 7.63
C ILE A 27 3.98 -2.55 9.10
N ALA A 28 4.62 -3.34 9.97
CA ALA A 28 4.29 -3.36 11.40
C ALA A 28 4.53 -2.01 12.11
N LYS A 29 5.32 -1.12 11.50
CA LYS A 29 5.58 0.24 12.02
C LYS A 29 4.62 1.28 11.46
N TYR A 30 3.94 0.96 10.36
CA TYR A 30 2.95 1.85 9.77
C TYR A 30 1.72 1.93 10.68
N LYS A 31 1.32 3.15 11.03
CA LYS A 31 0.12 3.41 11.82
C LYS A 31 -0.88 4.11 10.91
N ALA A 32 -1.89 3.37 10.48
CA ALA A 32 -3.00 3.92 9.74
C ALA A 32 -3.73 4.99 10.58
N GLY A 33 -4.16 6.07 9.93
CA GLY A 33 -5.02 7.08 10.55
C GLY A 33 -6.44 6.55 10.81
N GLU A 34 -7.24 7.35 11.52
CA GLU A 34 -8.68 7.07 11.64
C GLU A 34 -9.36 7.16 10.26
N ASN A 35 -10.23 6.19 9.95
CA ASN A 35 -10.89 6.02 8.64
C ASN A 35 -9.93 5.94 7.45
N GLU A 36 -8.75 5.33 7.68
CA GLU A 36 -7.76 5.10 6.64
C GLU A 36 -7.76 3.65 6.15
N THR A 37 -8.08 3.46 4.86
CA THR A 37 -7.83 2.21 4.14
C THR A 37 -6.39 2.21 3.64
N THR A 38 -5.55 1.32 4.17
CA THR A 38 -4.15 1.19 3.75
C THR A 38 -4.02 0.10 2.67
N ILE A 39 -3.51 0.49 1.51
CA ILE A 39 -3.11 -0.41 0.42
C ILE A 39 -1.59 -0.57 0.47
N VAL A 40 -1.10 -1.80 0.47
CA VAL A 40 0.32 -2.14 0.55
C VAL A 40 0.77 -2.76 -0.76
N VAL A 41 1.88 -2.26 -1.28
CA VAL A 41 2.63 -2.88 -2.38
C VAL A 41 4.04 -3.20 -1.92
N SER A 42 4.60 -4.29 -2.45
CA SER A 42 5.99 -4.66 -2.20
C SER A 42 6.90 -3.97 -3.20
N ASP A 43 8.06 -3.48 -2.75
CA ASP A 43 9.10 -2.97 -3.64
C ASP A 43 9.63 -4.09 -4.55
N ASP A 44 10.16 -3.76 -5.73
CA ASP A 44 10.70 -4.74 -6.67
C ASP A 44 11.83 -5.58 -6.03
N SER A 45 12.62 -4.94 -5.16
CA SER A 45 13.69 -5.60 -4.40
C SER A 45 13.20 -6.59 -3.32
N CYS A 46 11.89 -6.71 -3.07
CA CYS A 46 11.37 -7.65 -2.09
C CYS A 46 11.64 -9.11 -2.50
N SER A 47 12.16 -9.88 -1.54
CA SER A 47 12.24 -11.34 -1.69
C SER A 47 10.83 -11.95 -1.69
N ASN A 48 10.65 -13.09 -2.37
CA ASN A 48 9.35 -13.80 -2.36
C ASN A 48 8.91 -14.17 -0.94
N LYS A 49 9.86 -14.50 -0.07
CA LYS A 49 9.59 -14.76 1.35
C LYS A 49 9.03 -13.54 2.06
N ASP A 50 9.61 -12.36 1.83
CA ASP A 50 9.11 -11.11 2.40
C ASP A 50 7.73 -10.76 1.84
N VAL A 51 7.48 -11.01 0.56
CA VAL A 51 6.14 -10.83 -0.05
C VAL A 51 5.07 -11.70 0.64
N GLU A 52 5.38 -12.96 0.95
CA GLU A 52 4.44 -13.82 1.68
C GLU A 52 4.18 -13.33 3.10
N GLU A 53 5.22 -12.89 3.81
CA GLU A 53 5.07 -12.34 5.16
C GLU A 53 4.31 -11.00 5.15
N ILE A 54 4.53 -10.17 4.12
CA ILE A 54 3.79 -8.93 3.88
C ILE A 54 2.29 -9.23 3.73
N LYS A 55 1.91 -10.22 2.91
CA LYS A 55 0.50 -10.62 2.74
C LYS A 55 -0.15 -11.00 4.07
N LYS A 56 0.53 -11.84 4.86
CA LYS A 56 0.06 -12.26 6.20
C LYS A 56 -0.07 -11.08 7.16
N CYS A 57 0.85 -10.11 7.10
CA CYS A 57 0.77 -8.89 7.91
C CYS A 57 -0.43 -8.04 7.50
N CYS A 58 -0.68 -7.87 6.19
CA CYS A 58 -1.82 -7.12 5.69
C CYS A 58 -3.14 -7.74 6.16
N GLU A 59 -3.30 -9.06 6.04
CA GLU A 59 -4.52 -9.77 6.52
C GLU A 59 -4.77 -9.54 8.01
N LYS A 60 -3.72 -9.59 8.85
CA LYS A 60 -3.84 -9.37 10.29
C LYS A 60 -4.20 -7.93 10.66
N LEU A 61 -3.73 -6.97 9.88
CA LEU A 61 -3.91 -5.54 10.14
C LEU A 61 -5.15 -4.96 9.44
N GLY A 62 -5.83 -5.75 8.60
CA GLY A 62 -6.94 -5.28 7.78
C GLY A 62 -6.50 -4.40 6.60
N TYR A 63 -5.24 -4.53 6.16
CA TYR A 63 -4.71 -3.82 4.99
C TYR A 63 -4.92 -4.62 3.72
N VAL A 64 -4.95 -3.94 2.58
CA VAL A 64 -5.11 -4.57 1.27
C VAL A 64 -3.74 -4.72 0.62
N TYR A 65 -3.35 -5.93 0.22
CA TYR A 65 -2.13 -6.14 -0.57
C TYR A 65 -2.44 -6.16 -2.07
N GLU A 66 -1.76 -5.33 -2.85
CA GLU A 66 -2.08 -5.15 -4.27
C GLU A 66 -1.04 -5.72 -5.25
N GLY A 67 0.14 -6.12 -4.76
CA GLY A 67 1.18 -6.71 -5.60
C GLY A 67 2.55 -6.08 -5.41
N ARG A 68 3.43 -6.30 -6.41
CA ARG A 68 4.72 -5.63 -6.50
C ARG A 68 4.54 -4.26 -7.15
N LEU A 69 5.39 -3.31 -6.78
CA LEU A 69 5.52 -2.01 -7.41
C LEU A 69 6.21 -2.19 -8.75
N ASP A 70 5.47 -2.56 -9.79
CA ASP A 70 5.97 -2.59 -11.16
C ASP A 70 6.25 -1.15 -11.67
N GLU A 71 7.28 -0.98 -12.51
CA GLU A 71 7.69 0.31 -13.09
C GLU A 71 6.57 1.02 -13.89
N GLU A 72 5.52 0.29 -14.30
CA GLU A 72 4.34 0.85 -14.97
C GLU A 72 3.31 1.48 -14.02
N TYR A 73 3.66 1.68 -12.74
CA TYR A 73 2.93 2.58 -11.85
C TYR A 73 3.14 4.07 -12.21
N THR A 74 3.15 4.41 -13.50
CA THR A 74 2.80 5.75 -13.98
C THR A 74 1.37 6.02 -13.54
N GLN A 75 1.24 6.74 -12.42
CA GLN A 75 0.13 7.64 -12.11
C GLN A 75 -1.14 7.43 -12.95
N THR A 76 -1.91 6.37 -12.71
CA THR A 76 -3.32 6.35 -13.11
C THR A 76 -4.14 7.16 -12.10
N ASN A 77 -3.72 8.40 -11.90
CA ASN A 77 -4.56 9.49 -11.40
C ASN A 77 -4.81 10.45 -12.58
N THR A 78 -5.51 9.96 -13.59
CA THR A 78 -6.36 10.82 -14.43
C THR A 78 -7.81 10.45 -14.14
N GLY A 79 -8.31 10.92 -13.00
CA GLY A 79 -9.67 11.46 -12.97
C GLY A 79 -9.63 12.82 -13.69
N PRO A 80 -10.66 13.17 -14.48
CA PRO A 80 -12.04 13.22 -14.02
C PRO A 80 -12.98 12.45 -14.94
N GLY A 81 -13.85 11.63 -14.36
CA GLY A 81 -14.87 10.88 -15.09
C GLY A 81 -16.11 10.64 -14.25
N LEU A 82 -16.59 11.70 -13.58
CA LEU A 82 -17.98 11.81 -13.19
C LEU A 82 -18.73 12.34 -14.43
N VAL A 83 -19.27 11.45 -15.26
CA VAL A 83 -20.43 11.68 -16.15
C VAL A 83 -21.24 10.40 -16.28
#